data_AF-A0A5E4MSM2-F1
#
_entry.id   AF-A0A5E4MSM2-F1
#
_cell.length_a   1.000
_cell.length_b   1.000
_cell.length_c   1.000
_cell.angle_alpha   90.00
_cell.angle_beta   90.00
_cell.angle_gamma   90.00
#
_symmetry.space_group_name_H-M   'P 1'
#
loop_
_entity.id
_entity.type
_entity.pdbx_description
1 polymer ?
#
loop_
_entity_poly.entity_id
_entity_poly.type
_entity_poly.pdbx_seq_one_letter_code
_entity_poly.pdbx_strand_id
1 'polypeptide(L)'
;MSEKELKLGSGNSAASLFSMLPADGAKTGTTYKPKYKSSLLAGGIAAGYTMEGIRAEFEVFYSNLGVDGSDYKASAGGADAPDNAKKFGKKTGLTEADTANATGINDGFKSIVAMVNAYYDVDLSEIPVTPYVGAGVGVSRTTFVGNSHYKLAYQAKAGVSYAVTPEIKVYGGYRYFGMYGAEFKDSVMKHTTAATPPVVTEEKVVLQQDGLYGTLGVHGIEAGVMFHF
;
A
#
# COMPACT_ATOMS: atom_id res chain seq x y z
N MET A 1 -12.74 -2.77 2.19
CA MET A 1 -11.63 -3.20 1.30
C MET A 1 -11.68 -4.71 1.13
N SER A 2 -11.33 -5.24 -0.04
CA SER A 2 -11.38 -6.69 -0.33
C SER A 2 -10.31 -7.44 0.47
N GLU A 3 -10.69 -8.51 1.17
CA GLU A 3 -9.80 -9.43 1.89
C GLU A 3 -8.99 -10.25 0.89
N LYS A 4 -7.83 -9.72 0.47
CA LYS A 4 -6.94 -10.38 -0.49
C LYS A 4 -5.93 -11.27 0.23
N GLU A 5 -5.71 -12.45 -0.34
CA GLU A 5 -4.74 -13.42 0.16
C GLU A 5 -3.31 -13.01 -0.20
N LEU A 6 -2.39 -13.18 0.73
CA LEU A 6 -0.96 -13.13 0.45
C LEU A 6 -0.46 -14.57 0.26
N LYS A 7 0.20 -14.82 -0.86
CA LYS A 7 0.68 -16.13 -1.29
C LYS A 7 2.19 -16.15 -1.45
N LEU A 8 2.75 -17.34 -1.32
CA LEU A 8 4.15 -17.64 -1.56
C LEU A 8 4.32 -18.16 -2.99
N GLY A 9 5.20 -17.53 -3.77
CA GLY A 9 5.45 -17.85 -5.18
C GLY A 9 4.71 -16.93 -6.14
N SER A 10 4.57 -17.37 -7.40
CA SER A 10 3.93 -16.61 -8.47
C SER A 10 2.95 -17.44 -9.31
N GLY A 11 2.01 -16.76 -9.94
CA GLY A 11 1.00 -17.33 -10.84
C GLY A 11 0.01 -18.26 -10.15
N ASN A 12 -0.59 -19.16 -10.93
CA ASN A 12 -1.59 -20.11 -10.44
C ASN A 12 -1.01 -21.17 -9.48
N SER A 13 0.31 -21.25 -9.38
CA SER A 13 1.02 -22.19 -8.50
C SER A 13 1.39 -21.58 -7.14
N ALA A 14 1.06 -20.31 -6.89
CA ALA A 14 1.36 -19.65 -5.63
C ALA A 14 0.61 -20.32 -4.47
N ALA A 15 1.34 -20.67 -3.41
CA ALA A 15 0.82 -21.40 -2.25
C ALA A 15 0.29 -20.44 -1.18
N SER A 16 -0.78 -20.83 -0.50
CA SER A 16 -1.33 -20.06 0.63
C SER A 16 -0.31 -19.91 1.75
N LEU A 17 -0.21 -18.69 2.28
CA LEU A 17 0.38 -18.43 3.58
C LEU A 17 -0.70 -18.45 4.64
N PHE A 18 -0.31 -18.62 5.89
CA PHE A 18 -1.23 -18.79 7.01
C PHE A 18 -0.93 -17.77 8.10
N SER A 19 -1.98 -17.21 8.71
CA SER A 19 -1.84 -16.30 9.85
C SER A 19 -1.24 -17.05 11.04
N MET A 20 -0.34 -16.39 11.76
CA MET A 20 0.09 -16.91 13.07
C MET A 20 -1.01 -16.62 14.09
N LEU A 21 -1.59 -17.67 14.68
CA LEU A 21 -2.73 -17.57 15.59
C LEU A 21 -2.34 -16.82 16.88
N PRO A 22 -3.26 -16.05 17.50
CA PRO A 22 -3.20 -15.83 18.94
C PRO A 22 -3.32 -17.17 19.67
N ALA A 23 -2.72 -17.25 20.85
CA ALA A 23 -2.56 -18.46 21.65
C ALA A 23 -3.86 -19.06 22.22
N ASP A 24 -4.92 -19.21 21.42
CA ASP A 24 -6.20 -19.78 21.84
C ASP A 24 -6.56 -21.03 21.04
N GLY A 25 -5.98 -22.16 21.49
CA GLY A 25 -6.57 -23.50 21.52
C GLY A 25 -6.92 -24.26 20.22
N ALA A 26 -7.31 -23.59 19.12
CA ALA A 26 -7.77 -24.25 17.90
C ALA A 26 -6.70 -24.20 16.80
N LYS A 27 -5.86 -25.23 16.77
CA LYS A 27 -4.69 -25.38 15.89
C LYS A 27 -5.05 -25.76 14.45
N THR A 28 -5.48 -24.79 13.65
CA THR A 28 -5.25 -24.76 12.19
C THR A 28 -5.22 -23.30 11.75
N GLY A 29 -4.05 -22.75 11.40
CA GLY A 29 -3.99 -21.36 10.96
C GLY A 29 -4.84 -21.17 9.69
N THR A 30 -5.59 -20.07 9.66
CA THR A 30 -6.38 -19.70 8.49
C THR A 30 -5.48 -19.07 7.45
N THR A 31 -5.91 -19.10 6.19
CA THR A 31 -5.24 -18.43 5.09
C THR A 31 -5.01 -16.95 5.43
N TYR A 32 -3.78 -16.47 5.26
CA TYR A 32 -3.40 -15.11 5.59
C TYR A 32 -3.98 -14.12 4.59
N LYS A 33 -4.97 -13.34 5.05
CA LYS A 33 -5.67 -12.32 4.27
C LYS A 33 -5.56 -10.96 4.98
N PRO A 34 -4.41 -10.27 4.85
CA PRO A 34 -4.19 -9.01 5.57
C PRO A 34 -5.21 -7.96 5.14
N LYS A 35 -5.79 -7.27 6.12
CA LYS A 35 -6.50 -6.01 5.92
C LYS A 35 -5.48 -4.90 6.07
N TYR A 36 -5.56 -3.88 5.23
CA TYR A 36 -4.73 -2.67 5.35
C TYR A 36 -5.63 -1.54 5.83
N LYS A 37 -5.06 -0.58 6.56
CA LYS A 37 -5.80 0.62 6.95
C LYS A 37 -6.15 1.41 5.69
N SER A 38 -7.36 1.96 5.66
CA SER A 38 -7.70 3.00 4.68
C SER A 38 -6.76 4.19 4.93
N SER A 39 -5.77 4.37 4.06
CA SER A 39 -4.81 5.47 4.21
C SER A 39 -5.18 6.60 3.25
N LEU A 40 -5.20 7.81 3.79
CA LEU A 40 -5.01 9.02 3.00
C LEU A 40 -3.63 8.89 2.37
N LEU A 41 -3.51 9.01 1.05
CA LEU A 41 -2.20 9.11 0.40
C LEU A 41 -1.43 10.23 1.11
N ALA A 42 -0.34 9.87 1.79
CA ALA A 42 0.37 10.79 2.64
C ALA A 42 0.91 11.94 1.77
N GLY A 43 0.79 13.17 2.25
CA GLY A 43 0.89 14.38 1.44
C GLY A 43 1.97 14.37 0.36
N GLY A 44 1.63 14.97 -0.77
CA GLY A 44 2.52 15.13 -1.91
C GLY A 44 2.81 16.59 -2.19
N ILE A 45 3.83 16.81 -3.01
CA ILE A 45 4.09 18.10 -3.65
C ILE A 45 4.07 17.90 -5.16
N ALA A 46 3.54 18.90 -5.86
CA ALA A 46 3.54 18.92 -7.31
C ALA A 46 4.02 20.27 -7.81
N ALA A 47 4.74 20.25 -8.93
CA ALA A 47 5.12 21.43 -9.69
C ALA A 47 4.73 21.20 -11.14
N GLY A 48 4.15 22.21 -11.78
CA GLY A 48 3.59 22.03 -13.11
C GLY A 48 3.40 23.34 -13.86
N TYR A 49 2.95 23.20 -15.10
CA TYR A 49 2.65 24.32 -15.98
C TYR A 49 1.28 24.10 -16.63
N THR A 50 0.51 25.18 -16.75
CA THR A 50 -0.81 25.17 -17.38
C THR A 50 -0.78 26.01 -18.65
N MET A 51 -1.29 25.46 -19.75
CA MET A 51 -1.40 26.13 -21.04
C MET A 51 -2.73 25.73 -21.69
N GLU A 52 -3.56 26.72 -22.01
CA GLU A 52 -4.83 26.51 -22.76
C GLU A 52 -5.75 25.42 -22.17
N GLY A 53 -5.85 25.37 -20.84
CA GLY A 53 -6.66 24.35 -20.12
C GLY A 53 -5.99 22.99 -19.96
N ILE A 54 -4.79 22.78 -20.53
CA ILE A 54 -3.97 21.59 -20.28
C ILE A 54 -2.95 21.91 -19.20
N ARG A 55 -2.93 21.10 -18.13
CA ARG A 55 -1.94 21.22 -17.06
C ARG A 55 -1.05 19.99 -17.02
N ALA A 56 0.26 20.20 -17.09
CA ALA A 56 1.26 19.15 -16.91
C ALA A 56 1.92 19.31 -15.54
N GLU A 57 1.99 18.24 -14.74
CA GLU A 57 2.60 18.28 -13.41
C GLU A 57 3.60 17.14 -13.21
N PHE A 58 4.72 17.44 -12.55
CA PHE A 58 5.53 16.47 -11.85
C PHE A 58 5.09 16.42 -10.38
N GLU A 59 4.77 15.24 -9.87
CA GLU A 59 4.28 15.03 -8.51
C GLU A 59 5.13 13.98 -7.79
N VAL A 60 5.53 14.28 -6.55
CA VAL A 60 6.15 13.32 -5.64
C VAL A 60 5.32 13.22 -4.38
N PHE A 61 5.02 12.01 -3.94
CA PHE A 61 4.27 11.77 -2.72
C PHE A 61 4.73 10.51 -2.00
N TYR A 62 4.48 10.52 -0.69
CA TYR A 62 4.75 9.39 0.19
C TYR A 62 3.44 8.63 0.45
N SER A 63 3.52 7.32 0.71
CA SER A 63 2.35 6.55 1.12
C SER A 63 2.76 5.52 2.15
N ASN A 64 1.94 5.37 3.19
CA ASN A 64 2.09 4.35 4.21
C ASN A 64 0.73 3.72 4.49
N LEU A 65 0.61 2.44 4.11
CA LEU A 65 -0.57 1.61 4.28
C LEU A 65 -0.22 0.48 5.26
N GLY A 66 -0.35 0.75 6.55
CA GLY A 66 -0.12 -0.26 7.60
C GLY A 66 -1.19 -1.36 7.58
N VAL A 67 -0.84 -2.53 8.12
CA VAL A 67 -1.82 -3.60 8.37
C VAL A 67 -2.82 -3.17 9.44
N ASP A 68 -4.09 -3.48 9.21
CA ASP A 68 -5.19 -3.30 10.14
C ASP A 68 -5.39 -4.59 10.96
N GLY A 69 -5.10 -4.50 12.25
CA GLY A 69 -5.24 -5.59 13.21
C GLY A 69 -6.50 -5.50 14.07
N SER A 70 -7.45 -4.62 13.76
CA SER A 70 -8.64 -4.38 14.61
C SER A 70 -9.52 -5.62 14.84
N ASP A 71 -9.53 -6.56 13.89
CA ASP A 71 -10.24 -7.84 14.01
C ASP A 71 -9.48 -8.88 14.85
N TYR A 72 -8.21 -8.62 15.19
CA TYR A 72 -7.40 -9.52 16.00
C TYR A 72 -7.59 -9.21 17.49
N LYS A 73 -8.05 -10.21 18.25
CA LYS A 73 -8.25 -10.07 19.70
C LYS A 73 -6.92 -10.18 20.42
N ALA A 74 -6.59 -9.17 21.24
CA ALA A 74 -5.51 -9.27 22.21
C ALA A 74 -5.71 -10.52 23.08
N SER A 75 -4.63 -11.28 23.31
CA SER A 75 -4.66 -12.33 24.32
C SER A 75 -5.10 -11.71 25.65
N ALA A 76 -5.93 -12.40 26.43
CA ALA A 76 -6.45 -11.89 27.69
C ALA A 76 -5.31 -11.34 28.57
N GLY A 77 -5.26 -10.01 28.75
CA GLY A 77 -4.27 -9.31 29.58
C GLY A 77 -3.24 -8.42 28.85
N GLY A 78 -3.26 -8.27 27.53
CA GLY A 78 -2.32 -7.41 26.79
C GLY A 78 -2.95 -6.12 26.23
N ALA A 79 -2.29 -4.97 26.42
CA ALA A 79 -2.75 -3.65 25.98
C ALA A 79 -2.48 -3.31 24.50
N ASP A 80 -2.05 -4.27 23.68
CA ASP A 80 -1.73 -4.02 22.26
C ASP A 80 -2.64 -4.88 21.37
N ALA A 81 -3.39 -4.24 20.48
CA ALA A 81 -4.02 -4.95 19.36
C ALA A 81 -2.93 -5.77 18.65
N PRO A 82 -3.04 -7.11 18.54
CA PRO A 82 -1.84 -7.93 18.59
C PRO A 82 -1.05 -7.89 17.29
N ASP A 83 0.28 -7.85 17.41
CA ASP A 83 1.23 -7.93 16.28
C ASP A 83 1.08 -9.21 15.43
N ASN A 84 0.28 -10.19 15.89
CA ASN A 84 -0.06 -11.39 15.14
C ASN A 84 -0.78 -11.08 13.80
N ALA A 85 -1.48 -9.94 13.66
CA ALA A 85 -2.10 -9.51 12.41
C ALA A 85 -1.08 -9.32 11.27
N LYS A 86 0.17 -9.02 11.64
CA LYS A 86 1.28 -8.80 10.71
C LYS A 86 2.06 -10.09 10.43
N LYS A 87 1.97 -11.09 11.30
CA LYS A 87 2.79 -12.31 11.25
C LYS A 87 2.13 -13.38 10.40
N PHE A 88 2.89 -13.97 9.48
CA PHE A 88 2.45 -15.08 8.65
C PHE A 88 3.55 -16.13 8.48
N GLY A 89 3.16 -17.35 8.13
CA GLY A 89 4.09 -18.46 7.91
C GLY A 89 3.58 -19.49 6.89
N LYS A 90 4.40 -20.49 6.63
CA LYS A 90 4.06 -21.67 5.81
C LYS A 90 3.30 -22.70 6.68
N LYS A 91 2.53 -23.62 6.08
CA LYS A 91 1.61 -24.55 6.79
C LYS A 91 2.30 -25.49 7.80
N THR A 92 3.56 -25.84 7.60
CA THR A 92 4.31 -26.63 8.58
C THR A 92 4.48 -25.80 9.86
N GLY A 93 4.05 -26.33 11.01
CA GLY A 93 4.26 -25.78 12.38
C GLY A 93 3.86 -24.32 12.63
N LEU A 94 2.56 -24.05 12.68
CA LEU A 94 2.00 -22.72 12.99
C LEU A 94 1.90 -22.49 14.52
N THR A 95 3.04 -22.40 15.19
CA THR A 95 3.14 -21.87 16.56
C THR A 95 4.27 -20.85 16.68
N GLU A 96 4.16 -19.88 17.59
CA GLU A 96 5.23 -18.87 17.82
C GLU A 96 6.56 -19.50 18.29
N ALA A 97 6.53 -20.76 18.73
CA ALA A 97 7.68 -21.51 19.24
C ALA A 97 8.31 -22.47 18.21
N ASP A 98 7.71 -22.64 17.02
CA ASP A 98 8.22 -23.57 16.01
C ASP A 98 9.41 -22.96 15.25
N THR A 99 10.59 -23.12 15.84
CA THR A 99 11.92 -22.75 15.32
C THR A 99 12.30 -23.40 13.98
N ALA A 100 11.45 -24.26 13.42
CA ALA A 100 11.65 -24.93 12.14
C ALA A 100 11.01 -24.21 10.94
N ASN A 101 10.22 -23.16 11.17
CA ASN A 101 9.43 -22.53 10.10
C ASN A 101 9.84 -21.07 9.85
N ALA A 102 9.99 -20.73 8.57
CA ALA A 102 10.21 -19.36 8.16
C ALA A 102 8.95 -18.51 8.42
N THR A 103 9.15 -17.33 9.01
CA THR A 103 8.09 -16.40 9.43
C THR A 103 8.27 -15.06 8.71
N GLY A 104 7.18 -14.48 8.22
CA GLY A 104 7.18 -13.17 7.58
C GLY A 104 6.45 -12.14 8.44
N ILE A 105 6.91 -10.88 8.38
CA ILE A 105 6.25 -9.74 9.01
C ILE A 105 5.78 -8.78 7.91
N ASN A 106 4.46 -8.61 7.82
CA ASN A 106 3.81 -7.66 6.95
C ASN A 106 3.54 -6.36 7.74
N ASP A 107 4.47 -5.41 7.67
CA ASP A 107 4.29 -4.09 8.28
C ASP A 107 3.39 -3.15 7.46
N GLY A 108 2.86 -3.62 6.33
CA GLY A 108 2.20 -2.76 5.36
C GLY A 108 3.06 -2.39 4.17
N PHE A 109 2.52 -1.49 3.35
CA PHE A 109 3.23 -0.90 2.22
C PHE A 109 3.75 0.49 2.58
N LYS A 110 5.04 0.73 2.35
CA LYS A 110 5.63 2.07 2.41
C LYS A 110 6.18 2.43 1.05
N SER A 111 5.66 3.47 0.43
CA SER A 111 6.01 3.85 -0.93
C SER A 111 6.44 5.31 -1.00
N ILE A 112 7.49 5.58 -1.75
CA ILE A 112 7.71 6.89 -2.35
C ILE A 112 7.40 6.78 -3.84
N VAL A 113 6.64 7.73 -4.37
CA VAL A 113 6.13 7.69 -5.74
C VAL A 113 6.50 8.99 -6.43
N ALA A 114 6.99 8.88 -7.65
CA ALA A 114 7.21 10.00 -8.56
C ALA A 114 6.35 9.80 -9.81
N MET A 115 5.59 10.82 -10.19
CA MET A 115 4.60 10.79 -11.27
C MET A 115 4.78 11.98 -12.21
N VAL A 116 4.47 11.75 -13.48
CA VAL A 116 4.16 12.81 -14.44
C VAL A 116 2.68 12.70 -14.76
N ASN A 117 1.98 13.83 -14.67
CA ASN A 117 0.53 13.92 -14.82
C ASN A 117 0.17 14.91 -15.92
N ALA A 118 -0.92 14.62 -16.60
CA ALA A 118 -1.61 15.56 -17.47
C ALA A 118 -3.06 15.71 -16.99
N TYR A 119 -3.54 16.94 -16.96
CA TYR A 119 -4.90 17.29 -16.59
C TYR A 119 -5.53 18.16 -17.67
N TYR A 120 -6.84 18.05 -17.75
CA TYR A 120 -7.71 18.98 -18.43
C TYR A 120 -8.51 19.76 -17.39
N ASP A 121 -8.24 21.05 -17.30
CA ASP A 121 -8.95 22.02 -16.47
C ASP A 121 -10.09 22.62 -17.31
N VAL A 122 -11.33 22.41 -16.87
CA VAL A 122 -12.52 22.94 -17.53
C VAL A 122 -12.73 24.37 -17.07
N ASP A 123 -12.59 25.33 -17.97
CA ASP A 123 -12.90 26.72 -17.69
C ASP A 123 -14.42 26.92 -17.71
N LEU A 124 -14.97 27.23 -16.54
CA LEU A 124 -16.37 27.63 -16.40
C LEU A 124 -16.39 29.15 -16.33
N SER A 125 -16.60 29.77 -17.48
CA SER A 125 -16.75 31.23 -17.58
C SER A 125 -17.77 31.71 -16.54
N GLU A 126 -17.40 32.73 -15.77
CA GLU A 126 -18.22 33.45 -14.78
C GLU A 126 -18.29 32.88 -13.35
N ILE A 127 -17.70 31.72 -13.05
CA ILE A 127 -17.60 31.22 -11.66
C ILE A 127 -16.16 30.90 -11.24
N PRO A 128 -15.77 31.15 -9.98
CA PRO A 128 -14.40 30.90 -9.50
C PRO A 128 -14.11 29.40 -9.25
N VAL A 129 -14.77 28.50 -9.97
CA VAL A 129 -14.66 27.05 -9.84
C VAL A 129 -14.17 26.44 -11.14
N THR A 130 -13.08 25.68 -11.08
CA THR A 130 -12.47 24.97 -12.21
C THR A 130 -12.53 23.46 -11.94
N PRO A 131 -13.48 22.72 -12.53
CA PRO A 131 -13.44 21.27 -12.54
C PRO A 131 -12.19 20.77 -13.28
N TYR A 132 -11.64 19.64 -12.86
CA TYR A 132 -10.50 19.03 -13.52
C TYR A 132 -10.63 17.51 -13.60
N VAL A 133 -10.03 16.93 -14.64
CA VAL A 133 -9.77 15.50 -14.76
C VAL A 133 -8.35 15.30 -15.25
N GLY A 134 -7.66 14.28 -14.76
CA GLY A 134 -6.31 14.00 -15.19
C GLY A 134 -5.90 12.55 -14.99
N ALA A 135 -4.81 12.20 -15.65
CA ALA A 135 -4.18 10.91 -15.54
C ALA A 135 -2.67 11.07 -15.49
N GLY A 136 -2.00 10.09 -14.90
CA GLY A 136 -0.54 10.12 -14.79
C GLY A 136 0.07 8.74 -14.75
N VAL A 137 1.35 8.71 -15.07
CA VAL A 137 2.20 7.53 -15.04
C VAL A 137 3.49 7.85 -14.31
N GLY A 138 4.10 6.84 -13.72
CA GLY A 138 5.31 7.06 -12.96
C GLY A 138 5.89 5.78 -12.39
N VAL A 139 6.68 5.96 -11.34
CA VAL A 139 7.39 4.88 -10.66
C VAL A 139 7.19 5.00 -9.16
N SER A 140 7.04 3.86 -8.51
CA SER A 140 7.02 3.74 -7.06
C SER A 140 8.21 2.92 -6.60
N ARG A 141 8.87 3.37 -5.53
CA ARG A 141 9.74 2.51 -4.71
C ARG A 141 8.95 2.08 -3.48
N THR A 142 8.47 0.84 -3.48
CA THR A 142 7.60 0.26 -2.46
C THR A 142 8.38 -0.72 -1.58
N THR A 143 8.43 -0.46 -0.29
CA THR A 143 8.89 -1.41 0.72
C THR A 143 7.72 -2.27 1.19
N PHE A 144 7.91 -3.58 1.14
CA PHE A 144 6.98 -4.61 1.59
C PHE A 144 7.76 -5.82 2.11
N VAL A 145 7.35 -6.35 3.28
CA VAL A 145 7.96 -7.53 3.93
C VAL A 145 9.51 -7.50 3.86
N GLY A 146 10.10 -6.46 4.44
CA GLY A 146 11.55 -6.32 4.61
C GLY A 146 12.35 -5.91 3.37
N ASN A 147 11.76 -5.81 2.17
CA ASN A 147 12.49 -5.43 0.96
C ASN A 147 11.78 -4.34 0.14
N SER A 148 12.54 -3.60 -0.68
CA SER A 148 12.05 -2.51 -1.54
C SER A 148 12.08 -2.88 -3.02
N HIS A 149 10.99 -2.57 -3.74
CA HIS A 149 10.84 -2.84 -5.16
C HIS A 149 10.43 -1.59 -5.93
N TYR A 150 11.00 -1.44 -7.12
CA TYR A 150 10.50 -0.49 -8.09
C TYR A 150 9.31 -1.09 -8.83
N LYS A 151 8.21 -0.34 -8.90
CA LYS A 151 6.99 -0.70 -9.64
C LYS A 151 6.58 0.45 -10.54
N LEU A 152 6.08 0.13 -11.72
CA LEU A 152 5.39 1.11 -12.55
C LEU A 152 4.10 1.52 -11.84
N ALA A 153 3.79 2.81 -11.87
CA ALA A 153 2.64 3.38 -11.21
C ALA A 153 1.78 4.16 -12.21
N TYR A 154 0.49 4.21 -11.95
CA TYR A 154 -0.48 4.92 -12.76
C TYR A 154 -1.56 5.52 -11.85
N GLN A 155 -2.14 6.63 -12.27
CA GLN A 155 -3.21 7.26 -11.52
C GLN A 155 -4.21 7.98 -12.39
N ALA A 156 -5.41 8.14 -11.86
CA ALA A 156 -6.45 8.99 -12.39
C ALA A 156 -6.96 9.90 -11.26
N LYS A 157 -7.24 11.16 -11.59
CA LYS A 157 -7.72 12.17 -10.66
C LYS A 157 -8.88 12.94 -11.28
N ALA A 158 -9.88 13.28 -10.48
CA ALA A 158 -10.95 14.17 -10.90
C ALA A 158 -11.43 14.98 -9.70
N GLY A 159 -11.66 16.27 -9.88
CA GLY A 159 -12.01 17.14 -8.76
C GLY A 159 -12.42 18.53 -9.20
N VAL A 160 -12.43 19.44 -8.23
CA VAL A 160 -12.72 20.86 -8.44
C VAL A 160 -11.69 21.71 -7.72
N SER A 161 -11.32 22.82 -8.34
CA SER A 161 -10.48 23.86 -7.76
C SER A 161 -11.30 25.14 -7.59
N TYR A 162 -11.17 25.82 -6.46
CA TYR A 162 -11.80 27.11 -6.19
C TYR A 162 -10.73 28.20 -6.09
N ALA A 163 -10.87 29.26 -6.87
CA ALA A 163 -9.98 30.42 -6.84
C ALA A 163 -10.31 31.30 -5.62
N VAL A 164 -9.40 31.29 -4.63
CA VAL A 164 -9.48 32.14 -3.44
C VAL A 164 -8.97 33.54 -3.77
N THR A 165 -7.85 33.60 -4.49
CA THR A 165 -7.31 34.80 -5.14
C THR A 165 -6.87 34.42 -6.57
N PRO A 166 -6.50 35.39 -7.43
CA PRO A 166 -5.96 35.07 -8.75
C PRO A 166 -4.72 34.13 -8.72
N GLU A 167 -3.95 34.17 -7.63
CA GLU A 167 -2.72 33.39 -7.42
C GLU A 167 -2.96 32.10 -6.63
N ILE A 168 -3.98 32.06 -5.76
CA ILE A 168 -4.20 30.94 -4.82
C ILE A 168 -5.49 30.21 -5.16
N LYS A 169 -5.39 28.91 -5.44
CA LYS A 169 -6.52 28.00 -5.56
C LYS A 169 -6.49 26.95 -4.45
N VAL A 170 -7.65 26.61 -3.92
CA VAL A 170 -7.83 25.40 -3.09
C VAL A 170 -8.48 24.34 -3.95
N TYR A 171 -8.08 23.08 -3.84
CA TYR A 171 -8.68 22.00 -4.61
C TYR A 171 -9.09 20.84 -3.72
N GLY A 172 -10.10 20.12 -4.20
CA GLY A 172 -10.60 18.89 -3.60
C GLY A 172 -11.04 17.94 -4.68
N GLY A 173 -10.68 16.67 -4.56
CA GLY A 173 -10.93 15.70 -5.61
C GLY A 173 -10.85 14.26 -5.16
N TYR A 174 -11.17 13.39 -6.10
CA TYR A 174 -11.02 11.96 -6.00
C TYR A 174 -9.79 11.51 -6.77
N ARG A 175 -9.08 10.55 -6.21
CA ARG A 175 -7.88 9.94 -6.79
C ARG A 175 -7.98 8.44 -6.77
N TYR A 176 -7.59 7.84 -7.89
CA TYR A 176 -7.27 6.43 -8.00
C TYR A 176 -5.77 6.29 -8.27
N PHE A 177 -5.08 5.48 -7.48
CA PHE A 177 -3.65 5.23 -7.63
C PHE A 177 -3.36 3.73 -7.66
N GLY A 178 -2.75 3.23 -8.74
CA GLY A 178 -2.38 1.84 -8.90
C GLY A 178 -0.89 1.64 -9.19
N MET A 179 -0.41 0.43 -8.95
CA MET A 179 0.92 -0.03 -9.35
C MET A 179 0.80 -1.28 -10.21
N TYR A 180 1.81 -1.61 -11.01
CA TYR A 180 1.86 -2.79 -11.86
C TYR A 180 2.72 -3.92 -11.26
N GLY A 181 2.32 -5.19 -11.46
CA GLY A 181 3.01 -6.41 -11.03
C GLY A 181 2.72 -6.94 -9.61
N ALA A 182 2.17 -8.16 -9.48
CA ALA A 182 1.74 -8.77 -8.21
C ALA A 182 2.79 -9.31 -7.28
N GLU A 183 4.01 -9.32 -7.76
CA GLU A 183 5.09 -9.99 -7.10
C GLU A 183 5.92 -8.98 -6.32
N PHE A 184 6.36 -9.42 -5.16
CA PHE A 184 7.36 -8.79 -4.32
C PHE A 184 8.46 -9.84 -4.14
N LYS A 185 9.42 -9.82 -5.07
CA LYS A 185 10.56 -10.75 -5.10
C LYS A 185 11.48 -10.47 -3.91
N ASP A 186 12.26 -11.42 -3.47
CA ASP A 186 13.20 -11.21 -2.35
C ASP A 186 12.56 -10.62 -1.07
N SER A 187 11.27 -10.84 -0.86
CA SER A 187 10.61 -10.56 0.42
C SER A 187 11.29 -11.40 1.50
N VAL A 188 11.46 -10.82 2.68
CA VAL A 188 12.26 -11.44 3.74
C VAL A 188 11.36 -12.21 4.70
N MET A 189 11.51 -13.53 4.71
CA MET A 189 11.04 -14.37 5.81
C MET A 189 12.24 -14.76 6.69
N LYS A 190 12.02 -14.91 8.00
CA LYS A 190 13.06 -15.22 8.97
C LYS A 190 12.82 -16.59 9.59
N HIS A 191 13.87 -17.40 9.58
CA HIS A 191 13.92 -18.68 10.27
C HIS A 191 14.76 -18.52 11.55
N THR A 192 14.18 -18.81 12.70
CA THR A 192 14.87 -18.71 14.00
C THR A 192 15.12 -20.10 14.54
N THR A 193 16.37 -20.53 14.62
CA THR A 193 16.72 -21.85 15.19
C THR A 193 16.65 -21.85 16.72
N ALA A 194 16.44 -23.04 17.31
CA ALA A 194 16.45 -23.26 18.76
C ALA A 194 17.87 -23.27 19.39
N ALA A 195 18.90 -22.75 18.70
CA ALA A 195 20.26 -22.69 19.24
C ALA A 195 20.35 -21.67 20.40
N THR A 196 21.39 -21.78 21.24
CA THR A 196 21.69 -20.81 22.30
C THR A 196 23.07 -20.19 22.02
N PRO A 197 23.14 -18.91 21.58
CA PRO A 197 22.04 -17.99 21.31
C PRO A 197 21.22 -18.35 20.05
N PRO A 198 19.97 -17.90 19.92
CA PRO A 198 19.14 -18.17 18.75
C PRO A 198 19.79 -17.62 17.49
N VAL A 199 19.91 -18.45 16.45
CA VAL A 199 20.41 -18.02 15.15
C VAL A 199 19.22 -17.72 14.25
N VAL A 200 19.14 -16.48 13.77
CA VAL A 200 18.15 -16.01 12.79
C VAL A 200 18.77 -16.03 11.40
N THR A 201 18.15 -16.76 10.48
CA THR A 201 18.53 -16.82 9.05
C THR A 201 17.42 -16.20 8.20
N GLU A 202 17.79 -15.46 7.16
CA GLU A 202 16.84 -14.89 6.21
C GLU A 202 16.62 -15.81 5.02
N GLU A 203 15.35 -16.03 4.68
CA GLU A 203 14.91 -16.67 3.45
C GLU A 203 14.31 -15.59 2.55
N LYS A 204 14.89 -15.44 1.34
CA LYS A 204 14.33 -14.58 0.30
C LYS A 204 13.27 -15.35 -0.47
N VAL A 205 12.05 -14.81 -0.49
CA VAL A 205 10.91 -15.43 -1.16
C VAL A 205 10.22 -14.47 -2.11
N VAL A 206 9.48 -15.01 -3.08
CA VAL A 206 8.53 -14.23 -3.86
C VAL A 206 7.20 -14.27 -3.15
N LEU A 207 6.64 -13.10 -2.84
CA LEU A 207 5.28 -12.98 -2.35
C LEU A 207 4.39 -12.42 -3.45
N GLN A 208 3.25 -13.07 -3.66
CA GLN A 208 2.20 -12.59 -4.54
C GLN A 208 0.99 -12.22 -3.71
N GLN A 209 0.46 -11.01 -3.90
CA GLN A 209 -0.82 -10.66 -3.31
C GLN A 209 -1.94 -10.87 -4.33
N ASP A 210 -2.86 -11.77 -4.00
CA ASP A 210 -3.99 -12.13 -4.85
C ASP A 210 -4.82 -10.91 -5.20
N GLY A 211 -5.07 -10.74 -6.49
CA GLY A 211 -5.87 -9.63 -7.00
C GLY A 211 -5.24 -8.25 -6.86
N LEU A 212 -3.96 -8.10 -6.48
CA LEU A 212 -3.34 -6.77 -6.34
C LEU A 212 -2.82 -6.19 -7.66
N TYR A 213 -2.69 -6.98 -8.74
CA TYR A 213 -2.13 -6.47 -10.00
C TYR A 213 -2.77 -7.08 -11.24
N GLY A 214 -4.10 -7.10 -11.19
CA GLY A 214 -4.94 -6.75 -12.32
C GLY A 214 -5.33 -5.26 -12.26
N THR A 215 -5.86 -4.78 -11.13
CA THR A 215 -6.23 -3.35 -10.91
C THR A 215 -6.54 -3.03 -9.42
N LEU A 216 -5.68 -3.35 -8.44
CA LEU A 216 -5.82 -2.74 -7.10
C LEU A 216 -5.16 -1.37 -7.13
N GLY A 217 -5.92 -0.40 -7.59
CA GLY A 217 -5.65 0.96 -7.20
C GLY A 217 -6.35 1.28 -5.89
N VAL A 218 -5.69 2.10 -5.09
CA VAL A 218 -6.25 2.69 -3.90
C VAL A 218 -7.09 3.88 -4.34
N HIS A 219 -8.32 3.91 -3.84
CA HIS A 219 -9.21 5.05 -3.99
C HIS A 219 -9.02 5.97 -2.79
N GLY A 220 -8.88 7.28 -3.05
CA GLY A 220 -8.65 8.27 -2.02
C GLY A 220 -9.28 9.60 -2.37
N ILE A 221 -9.44 10.43 -1.35
CA ILE A 221 -9.79 11.85 -1.50
C ILE A 221 -8.48 12.63 -1.41
N GLU A 222 -8.31 13.62 -2.28
CA GLU A 222 -7.22 14.59 -2.20
C GLU A 222 -7.78 15.98 -1.92
N ALA A 223 -7.02 16.78 -1.18
CA ALA A 223 -7.27 18.19 -1.01
C ALA A 223 -5.93 18.91 -0.86
N GLY A 224 -5.85 20.15 -1.35
CA GLY A 224 -4.61 20.91 -1.28
C GLY A 224 -4.76 22.36 -1.70
N VAL A 225 -3.62 23.05 -1.70
CA VAL A 225 -3.49 24.45 -2.13
C VAL A 225 -2.54 24.49 -3.32
N MET A 226 -2.90 25.28 -4.33
CA MET A 226 -2.11 25.52 -5.53
C MET A 226 -1.78 27.01 -5.62
N PHE A 227 -0.51 27.29 -5.88
CA PHE A 227 0.00 28.63 -6.10
C PHE A 227 0.35 28.78 -7.58
N HIS A 228 -0.19 29.81 -8.22
CA HIS A 228 0.17 30.23 -9.57
C HIS A 228 1.09 31.44 -9.44
N PHE A 229 2.13 31.47 -10.27
CA PHE A 229 3.12 32.55 -10.34
C PHE A 229 3.26 33.02 -11.79
#